data_AF-A0A7W8DIZ3-F1
#
_entry.id   AF-A0A7W8DIZ3-F1
#
_cell.length_a   1.000
_cell.length_b   1.000
_cell.length_c   1.000
_cell.angle_alpha   90.00
_cell.angle_beta   90.00
_cell.angle_gamma   90.00
#
_symmetry.space_group_name_H-M   'P 1'
#
loop_
_entity.id
_entity.type
_entity.pdbx_description
1 polymer ?
#
loop_
_entity_poly.entity_id
_entity_poly.type
_entity_poly.pdbx_seq_one_letter_code
_entity_poly.pdbx_strand_id
1 'polypeptide(L)'
;MPADFGVFAPVFASAHGYLALLHLNSPDCANEVRLVRECAAADVAGADLLGLLGEFNWRPTLVAAVAALSLPHDARVVGELWRQFDAGSWVSPQIAVVLSRVDPEFLEGARRRLESGCPLDARELLSLSMAERHSAAGPEGGAMRSAKAAAALQAVVSGLEPVPEWLPAVLASAEHQALVSSDMDSGGNIALRWRQRLDLVEQLMRG
;
A
#
# COMPACT_ATOMS: atom_id res chain seq x y z
N MET A 1 -2.35 -4.64 24.12
CA MET A 1 -3.60 -3.85 24.06
C MET A 1 -3.86 -3.53 22.60
N PRO A 2 -5.11 -3.30 22.13
CA PRO A 2 -5.27 -2.63 20.84
C PRO A 2 -4.44 -1.35 20.91
N ALA A 3 -3.63 -1.07 19.89
CA ALA A 3 -2.95 0.20 19.80
C ALA A 3 -3.99 1.32 19.90
N ASP A 4 -3.66 2.39 20.63
CA ASP A 4 -4.47 3.59 20.63
C ASP A 4 -4.35 4.20 19.23
N PHE A 5 -5.31 3.93 18.36
CA PHE A 5 -5.33 4.42 16.98
C PHE A 5 -5.70 5.92 16.91
N GLY A 6 -5.77 6.61 18.06
CA GLY A 6 -5.98 8.05 18.16
C GLY A 6 -7.21 8.50 17.40
N VAL A 7 -7.06 9.54 16.57
CA VAL A 7 -8.16 10.06 15.76
C VAL A 7 -8.71 9.06 14.75
N PHE A 8 -7.97 7.99 14.41
CA PHE A 8 -8.42 6.94 13.49
C PHE A 8 -9.19 5.80 14.18
N ALA A 9 -9.29 5.80 15.51
CA ALA A 9 -10.06 4.79 16.26
C ALA A 9 -11.47 4.51 15.69
N PRO A 10 -12.26 5.50 15.20
CA PRO A 10 -13.56 5.23 14.60
C PRO A 10 -13.54 4.28 13.40
N VAL A 11 -12.47 4.29 12.59
CA VAL A 11 -12.31 3.41 11.41
C VAL A 11 -12.16 1.94 11.81
N PHE A 12 -11.68 1.68 13.03
CA PHE A 12 -11.48 0.35 13.60
C PHE A 12 -12.62 -0.09 14.53
N ALA A 13 -13.57 0.80 14.85
CA ALA A 13 -14.67 0.51 15.76
C ALA A 13 -15.65 -0.52 15.19
N SER A 14 -15.72 -0.65 13.86
CA SER A 14 -16.45 -1.73 13.19
C SER A 14 -15.46 -2.70 12.53
N ALA A 15 -15.77 -4.00 12.58
CA ALA A 15 -14.97 -5.01 11.88
C ALA A 15 -14.97 -4.81 10.35
N HIS A 16 -15.91 -4.01 9.82
CA HIS A 16 -16.11 -3.80 8.40
C HIS A 16 -15.48 -2.51 7.85
N GLY A 17 -15.11 -1.54 8.70
CA GLY A 17 -14.64 -0.22 8.27
C GLY A 17 -13.38 -0.29 7.40
N TYR A 18 -12.27 -0.75 7.96
CA TYR A 18 -11.04 -0.96 7.20
C TYR A 18 -11.15 -2.05 6.11
N LEU A 19 -12.09 -3.00 6.23
CA LEU A 19 -12.31 -4.02 5.19
C LEU A 19 -12.95 -3.42 3.92
N ALA A 20 -13.81 -2.41 4.07
CA ALA A 20 -14.35 -1.69 2.92
C ALA A 20 -13.24 -1.02 2.08
N LEU A 21 -12.14 -0.61 2.73
CA LEU A 21 -10.98 0.01 2.08
C LEU A 21 -10.12 -1.00 1.31
N LEU A 22 -10.15 -2.28 1.69
CA LEU A 22 -9.26 -3.30 1.12
C LEU A 22 -9.57 -3.54 -0.37
N HIS A 23 -10.85 -3.55 -0.70
CA HIS A 23 -11.32 -3.83 -2.05
C HIS A 23 -12.03 -2.64 -2.71
N LEU A 24 -12.49 -1.64 -1.96
CA LEU A 24 -13.22 -0.47 -2.47
C LEU A 24 -14.40 -0.84 -3.39
N ASN A 25 -15.14 -1.91 -3.06
CA ASN A 25 -16.27 -2.40 -3.85
C ASN A 25 -17.55 -2.60 -3.05
N SER A 26 -17.52 -2.36 -1.74
CA SER A 26 -18.74 -2.36 -0.95
C SER A 26 -19.51 -1.05 -1.18
N PRO A 27 -20.84 -1.06 -0.99
CA PRO A 27 -21.63 0.18 -0.96
C PRO A 27 -21.10 1.21 0.04
N ASP A 28 -20.49 0.74 1.13
CA ASP A 28 -20.01 1.58 2.23
C ASP A 28 -18.63 2.20 1.99
N CYS A 29 -17.89 1.79 0.94
CA CYS A 29 -16.50 2.21 0.77
C CYS A 29 -16.33 3.73 0.66
N ALA A 30 -17.28 4.45 0.06
CA ALA A 30 -17.24 5.91 -0.02
C ALA A 30 -17.39 6.58 1.36
N ASN A 31 -18.22 6.00 2.25
CA ASN A 31 -18.38 6.49 3.61
C ASN A 31 -17.12 6.23 4.44
N GLU A 32 -16.52 5.05 4.30
CA GLU A 32 -15.28 4.71 5.01
C GLU A 32 -14.10 5.55 4.53
N VAL A 33 -13.96 5.79 3.21
CA VAL A 33 -12.95 6.74 2.69
C VAL A 33 -13.21 8.14 3.25
N ARG A 34 -14.47 8.60 3.32
CA ARG A 34 -14.81 9.90 3.92
C ARG A 34 -14.40 9.97 5.39
N LEU A 35 -14.71 8.94 6.18
CA LEU A 35 -14.33 8.86 7.59
C LEU A 35 -12.81 8.93 7.76
N VAL A 36 -12.04 8.18 6.96
CA VAL A 36 -10.58 8.24 6.98
C VAL A 36 -10.07 9.65 6.67
N ARG A 37 -10.69 10.37 5.73
CA ARG A 37 -10.34 11.76 5.40
C ARG A 37 -10.61 12.72 6.54
N GLU A 38 -11.75 12.57 7.21
CA GLU A 38 -12.11 13.37 8.38
C GLU A 38 -11.12 13.14 9.54
N CYS A 39 -10.75 11.87 9.80
CA CYS A 39 -9.71 11.54 10.76
C CYS A 39 -8.36 12.16 10.38
N ALA A 40 -7.95 12.03 9.11
CA ALA A 40 -6.69 12.60 8.63
C ALA A 40 -6.63 14.13 8.78
N ALA A 41 -7.74 14.83 8.51
CA ALA A 41 -7.83 16.27 8.72
C ALA A 41 -7.78 16.68 10.20
N ALA A 42 -8.18 15.79 11.11
CA ALA A 42 -8.08 16.01 12.56
C ALA A 42 -6.67 15.72 13.12
N ASP A 43 -5.85 14.91 12.43
CA ASP A 43 -4.45 14.62 12.80
C ASP A 43 -3.49 15.72 12.35
N VAL A 44 -3.61 16.92 12.94
CA VAL A 44 -2.86 18.12 12.53
C VAL A 44 -1.33 17.91 12.54
N ALA A 45 -0.82 17.08 13.45
CA ALA A 45 0.61 16.81 13.58
C ALA A 45 1.10 15.61 12.74
N GLY A 46 0.18 14.80 12.19
CA GLY A 46 0.48 13.54 11.52
C GLY A 46 0.97 12.44 12.46
N ALA A 47 0.78 12.59 13.78
CA ALA A 47 1.36 11.70 14.78
C ALA A 47 0.62 10.37 14.82
N ASP A 48 -0.70 10.41 14.74
CA ASP A 48 -1.54 9.19 14.76
C ASP A 48 -1.36 8.41 13.46
N LEU A 49 -1.27 9.09 12.31
CA LEU A 49 -1.02 8.47 11.02
C LEU A 49 0.35 7.77 10.97
N LEU A 50 1.41 8.42 11.47
CA LEU A 50 2.72 7.78 11.59
C LEU A 50 2.69 6.61 12.58
N GLY A 51 1.90 6.72 13.65
CA GLY A 51 1.62 5.63 14.58
C GLY A 51 1.01 4.41 13.88
N LEU A 52 0.00 4.62 13.03
CA LEU A 52 -0.60 3.54 12.22
C LEU A 52 0.42 2.84 11.32
N LEU A 53 1.33 3.59 10.69
CA LEU A 53 2.39 3.01 9.84
C LEU A 53 3.49 2.32 10.66
N GLY A 54 3.59 2.60 11.97
CA GLY A 54 4.51 1.95 12.89
C GLY A 54 4.09 0.54 13.34
N GLU A 55 2.81 0.17 13.23
CA GLU A 55 2.24 -1.04 13.83
C GLU A 55 2.56 -2.37 13.09
N PHE A 56 3.26 -2.35 11.95
CA PHE A 56 3.50 -3.54 11.10
C PHE A 56 2.30 -4.47 10.99
N ASN A 57 1.15 -3.90 10.65
CA ASN A 57 -0.09 -4.62 10.50
C ASN A 57 -0.80 -4.08 9.27
N TRP A 58 -1.23 -4.95 8.38
CA TRP A 58 -1.78 -4.49 7.10
C TRP A 58 -3.04 -3.63 7.28
N ARG A 59 -3.79 -3.81 8.38
CA ARG A 59 -5.03 -3.07 8.66
C ARG A 59 -4.75 -1.58 8.90
N PRO A 60 -3.95 -1.19 9.92
CA PRO A 60 -3.59 0.20 10.11
C PRO A 60 -2.77 0.77 8.94
N THR A 61 -1.90 -0.02 8.31
CA THR A 61 -1.17 0.42 7.10
C THR A 61 -2.12 0.79 5.96
N LEU A 62 -3.18 0.01 5.72
CA LEU A 62 -4.19 0.31 4.70
C LEU A 62 -4.94 1.61 5.00
N VAL A 63 -5.34 1.82 6.26
CA VAL A 63 -6.02 3.05 6.68
C VAL A 63 -5.11 4.26 6.50
N ALA A 64 -3.84 4.16 6.93
CA ALA A 64 -2.86 5.23 6.76
C ALA A 64 -2.57 5.54 5.28
N ALA A 65 -2.49 4.51 4.42
CA ALA A 65 -2.30 4.68 2.99
C ALA A 65 -3.47 5.44 2.35
N VAL A 66 -4.71 5.15 2.73
CA VAL A 66 -5.90 5.91 2.27
C VAL A 66 -5.88 7.34 2.81
N ALA A 67 -5.50 7.54 4.08
CA ALA A 67 -5.38 8.86 4.68
C ALA A 67 -4.38 9.76 3.94
N ALA A 68 -3.22 9.19 3.56
CA ALA A 68 -2.15 9.90 2.85
C ALA A 68 -2.62 10.55 1.52
N LEU A 69 -3.62 9.97 0.85
CA LEU A 69 -4.18 10.51 -0.40
C LEU A 69 -4.87 11.87 -0.24
N SER A 70 -5.18 12.26 0.99
CA SER A 70 -6.01 13.44 1.29
C SER A 70 -5.27 14.51 2.06
N LEU A 71 -3.98 14.29 2.32
CA LEU A 71 -3.10 15.20 3.02
C LEU A 71 -2.11 15.84 2.03
N PRO A 72 -1.57 17.02 2.36
CA PRO A 72 -0.39 17.53 1.67
C PRO A 72 0.76 16.52 1.73
N HIS A 73 1.67 16.59 0.75
CA HIS A 73 2.85 15.74 0.74
C HIS A 73 3.65 15.84 2.05
N ASP A 74 3.95 14.69 2.64
CA ASP A 74 4.83 14.54 3.81
C ASP A 74 5.84 13.41 3.54
N ALA A 75 7.12 13.78 3.45
CA ALA A 75 8.21 12.84 3.19
C ALA A 75 8.34 11.74 4.25
N ARG A 76 7.92 11.99 5.50
CA ARG A 76 7.92 10.98 6.57
C ARG A 76 6.91 9.89 6.27
N VAL A 77 5.71 10.28 5.84
CA VAL A 77 4.63 9.35 5.47
C VAL A 77 5.02 8.53 4.24
N VAL A 78 5.60 9.18 3.22
CA VAL A 78 6.12 8.49 2.02
C VAL A 78 7.21 7.47 2.40
N GLY A 79 8.16 7.87 3.24
CA GLY A 79 9.22 6.99 3.73
C GLY A 79 8.67 5.77 4.46
N GLU A 80 7.68 5.97 5.33
CA GLU A 80 7.00 4.89 6.07
C GLU A 80 6.18 3.98 5.15
N LEU A 81 5.51 4.50 4.12
CA LEU A 81 4.81 3.70 3.13
C LEU A 81 5.79 2.83 2.33
N TRP A 82 6.90 3.38 1.87
CA TRP A 82 7.96 2.60 1.23
C TRP A 82 8.55 1.54 2.18
N ARG A 83 8.74 1.88 3.45
CA ARG A 83 9.22 0.93 4.47
C ARG A 83 8.25 -0.24 4.66
N GLN A 84 6.95 0.03 4.73
CA GLN A 84 5.92 -1.00 4.80
C GLN A 84 5.84 -1.84 3.51
N PHE A 85 6.03 -1.22 2.34
CA PHE A 85 6.12 -1.92 1.06
C PHE A 85 7.32 -2.88 1.03
N ASP A 86 8.51 -2.39 1.41
CA ASP A 86 9.76 -3.14 1.42
C ASP A 86 9.77 -4.22 2.51
N ALA A 87 9.01 -4.05 3.58
CA ALA A 87 8.79 -5.11 4.57
C ALA A 87 7.93 -6.27 4.02
N GLY A 88 7.30 -6.10 2.85
CA GLY A 88 6.39 -7.11 2.28
C GLY A 88 5.02 -7.09 2.95
N SER A 89 4.50 -5.90 3.28
CA SER A 89 3.13 -5.74 3.78
C SER A 89 2.12 -6.48 2.89
N TRP A 90 1.13 -7.11 3.50
CA TRP A 90 0.11 -7.85 2.76
C TRP A 90 -0.68 -6.98 1.76
N VAL A 91 -0.79 -5.68 2.05
CA VAL A 91 -1.42 -4.65 1.20
C VAL A 91 -0.40 -3.87 0.34
N SER A 92 0.75 -4.47 0.02
CA SER A 92 1.74 -3.86 -0.90
C SER A 92 1.16 -3.38 -2.24
N PRO A 93 0.12 -4.02 -2.84
CA PRO A 93 -0.49 -3.48 -4.05
C PRO A 93 -1.20 -2.13 -3.84
N GLN A 94 -1.91 -1.96 -2.73
CA GLN A 94 -2.57 -0.70 -2.38
C GLN A 94 -1.53 0.38 -2.06
N ILE A 95 -0.47 0.02 -1.33
CA ILE A 95 0.65 0.93 -1.03
C ILE A 95 1.30 1.43 -2.32
N ALA A 96 1.56 0.57 -3.31
CA ALA A 96 2.12 0.97 -4.60
C ALA A 96 1.24 2.00 -5.33
N VAL A 97 -0.08 1.80 -5.31
CA VAL A 97 -1.02 2.77 -5.91
C VAL A 97 -0.98 4.10 -5.16
N VAL A 98 -0.97 4.09 -3.83
CA VAL A 98 -0.92 5.32 -3.04
C VAL A 98 0.39 6.07 -3.28
N LEU A 99 1.53 5.39 -3.21
CA LEU A 99 2.84 5.98 -3.50
C LEU A 99 2.88 6.65 -4.88
N SER A 100 2.26 6.03 -5.90
CA SER A 100 2.18 6.63 -7.25
C SER A 100 1.45 7.98 -7.31
N ARG A 101 0.65 8.32 -6.29
CA ARG A 101 -0.11 9.56 -6.18
C ARG A 101 0.52 10.59 -5.23
N VAL A 102 1.22 10.14 -4.19
CA VAL A 102 1.67 11.01 -3.10
C VAL A 102 3.18 11.22 -3.05
N ASP A 103 3.96 10.37 -3.72
CA ASP A 103 5.42 10.46 -3.77
C ASP A 103 5.89 11.16 -5.08
N PRO A 104 6.45 12.38 -5.00
CA PRO A 104 7.02 13.07 -6.15
C PRO A 104 8.17 12.31 -6.81
N GLU A 105 8.86 11.44 -6.07
CA GLU A 105 9.99 10.63 -6.56
C GLU A 105 9.59 9.18 -6.84
N PHE A 106 8.28 8.90 -6.95
CA PHE A 106 7.75 7.55 -7.12
C PHE A 106 8.45 6.75 -8.21
N LEU A 107 8.65 7.33 -9.40
CA LEU A 107 9.26 6.63 -10.53
C LEU A 107 10.69 6.16 -10.25
N GLU A 108 11.46 6.98 -9.55
CA GLU A 108 12.83 6.67 -9.17
C GLU A 108 12.85 5.61 -8.06
N GLY A 109 11.96 5.74 -7.07
CA GLY A 109 11.75 4.71 -6.04
C GLY A 109 11.28 3.37 -6.60
N ALA A 110 10.42 3.41 -7.61
CA ALA A 110 9.88 2.22 -8.27
C ALA A 110 10.92 1.52 -9.12
N ARG A 111 11.68 2.29 -9.91
CA ARG A 111 12.77 1.80 -10.75
C ARG A 111 13.79 0.99 -9.93
N ARG A 112 14.33 1.59 -8.86
CA ARG A 112 15.33 0.92 -8.01
C ARG A 112 14.86 -0.42 -7.47
N ARG A 113 13.58 -0.51 -7.09
CA ARG A 113 12.99 -1.74 -6.56
C ARG A 113 12.77 -2.78 -7.63
N LEU A 114 12.25 -2.40 -8.80
CA LEU A 114 12.06 -3.33 -9.90
C LEU A 114 13.40 -3.86 -10.44
N GLU A 115 14.40 -2.99 -10.63
CA GLU A 115 15.76 -3.38 -11.06
C GLU A 115 16.45 -4.33 -10.06
N SER A 116 16.11 -4.24 -8.77
CA SER A 116 16.66 -5.11 -7.72
C SER A 116 15.79 -6.32 -7.37
N GLY A 117 14.66 -6.52 -8.05
CA GLY A 117 13.75 -7.63 -7.78
C GLY A 117 12.93 -7.50 -6.49
N CYS A 118 12.62 -6.28 -6.06
CA CYS A 118 11.84 -5.94 -4.87
C CYS A 118 12.31 -6.72 -3.62
N PRO A 119 13.57 -6.54 -3.19
CA PRO A 119 14.11 -7.25 -2.05
C PRO A 119 13.34 -6.85 -0.78
N LEU A 120 13.02 -7.84 0.06
CA LEU A 120 12.34 -7.56 1.33
C LEU A 120 13.30 -7.17 2.44
N ASP A 121 12.97 -6.13 3.18
CA ASP A 121 13.58 -5.85 4.47
C ASP A 121 12.79 -6.56 5.59
N ALA A 122 13.17 -7.80 5.88
CA ALA A 122 12.48 -8.61 6.87
C ALA A 122 12.91 -8.31 8.33
N ARG A 123 13.79 -7.32 8.59
CA ARG A 123 14.36 -7.09 9.93
C ARG A 123 13.29 -6.95 11.01
N GLU A 124 12.29 -6.10 10.76
CA GLU A 124 11.22 -5.85 11.72
C GLU A 124 10.24 -7.02 11.78
N LEU A 125 9.87 -7.60 10.64
CA LEU A 125 9.04 -8.80 10.62
C LEU A 125 9.65 -9.94 11.45
N LEU A 126 10.97 -10.17 11.35
CA LEU A 126 11.64 -11.23 12.11
C LEU A 126 11.63 -11.00 13.62
N SER A 127 11.43 -9.77 14.09
CA SER A 127 11.28 -9.45 15.51
C SER A 127 9.87 -9.73 16.06
N LEU A 128 8.88 -9.89 15.18
CA LEU A 128 7.49 -10.15 15.55
C LEU A 128 7.23 -11.63 15.84
N SER A 129 6.20 -11.91 16.65
CA SER A 129 5.70 -13.27 16.85
C SER A 129 5.14 -13.84 15.53
N MET A 130 4.93 -15.16 15.48
CA MET A 130 4.32 -15.80 14.29
C MET A 130 2.95 -15.22 13.94
N ALA A 131 2.11 -14.94 14.95
CA ALA A 131 0.76 -14.41 14.75
C ALA A 131 0.80 -12.96 14.23
N GLU A 132 1.72 -12.14 14.75
CA GLU A 132 1.93 -10.77 14.28
C GLU A 132 2.52 -10.75 12.87
N ARG A 133 3.51 -11.59 12.57
CA ARG A 133 4.04 -11.74 11.20
C ARG A 133 2.96 -12.11 10.20
N HIS A 134 2.10 -13.05 10.56
CA HIS A 134 0.97 -13.44 9.72
C HIS A 134 0.00 -12.28 9.50
N SER A 135 -0.23 -11.46 10.54
CA SER A 135 -1.06 -10.25 10.44
C SER A 135 -0.40 -9.10 9.69
N ALA A 136 0.93 -9.04 9.64
CA ALA A 136 1.68 -8.01 8.94
C ALA A 136 1.74 -8.28 7.42
N ALA A 137 2.13 -9.50 7.08
CA ALA A 137 2.63 -9.85 5.76
C ALA A 137 1.89 -11.04 5.12
N GLY A 138 0.88 -11.58 5.79
CA GLY A 138 0.12 -12.75 5.34
C GLY A 138 0.85 -14.08 5.59
N PRO A 139 0.28 -15.20 5.11
CA PRO A 139 0.85 -16.54 5.30
C PRO A 139 2.08 -16.83 4.42
N GLU A 140 2.36 -15.99 3.43
CA GLU A 140 3.32 -16.31 2.37
C GLU A 140 4.79 -16.08 2.77
N GLY A 141 5.67 -16.84 2.11
CA GLY A 141 7.12 -16.71 2.26
C GLY A 141 7.69 -15.47 1.56
N GLY A 142 8.94 -15.14 1.86
CA GLY A 142 9.61 -13.93 1.35
C GLY A 142 9.59 -13.81 -0.18
N ALA A 143 9.87 -14.90 -0.91
CA ALA A 143 9.89 -14.88 -2.37
C ALA A 143 8.53 -14.52 -3.00
N MET A 144 7.43 -15.06 -2.45
CA MET A 144 6.07 -14.78 -2.94
C MET A 144 5.67 -13.33 -2.67
N ARG A 145 6.04 -12.80 -1.50
CA ARG A 145 5.81 -11.39 -1.16
C ARG A 145 6.60 -10.42 -2.06
N SER A 146 7.86 -10.73 -2.38
CA SER A 146 8.63 -9.98 -3.39
C SER A 146 7.97 -10.05 -4.76
N ALA A 147 7.50 -11.23 -5.19
CA ALA A 147 6.81 -11.40 -6.46
C ALA A 147 5.53 -10.55 -6.55
N LYS A 148 4.69 -10.58 -5.50
CA LYS A 148 3.49 -9.75 -5.38
C LYS A 148 3.80 -8.25 -5.43
N ALA A 149 4.82 -7.82 -4.69
CA ALA A 149 5.26 -6.43 -4.67
C ALA A 149 5.76 -5.97 -6.06
N ALA A 150 6.61 -6.78 -6.70
CA ALA A 150 7.12 -6.51 -8.04
C ALA A 150 6.00 -6.45 -9.09
N ALA A 151 5.06 -7.39 -9.06
CA ALA A 151 3.92 -7.43 -9.97
C ALA A 151 3.01 -6.20 -9.79
N ALA A 152 2.72 -5.80 -8.55
CA ALA A 152 1.95 -4.60 -8.25
C ALA A 152 2.63 -3.33 -8.77
N LEU A 153 3.91 -3.16 -8.45
CA LEU A 153 4.68 -1.98 -8.83
C LEU A 153 4.86 -1.88 -10.35
N GLN A 154 5.16 -3.01 -11.02
CA GLN A 154 5.16 -3.09 -12.48
C GLN A 154 3.81 -2.63 -13.05
N ALA A 155 2.69 -3.13 -12.53
CA ALA A 155 1.37 -2.83 -13.07
C ALA A 155 1.02 -1.34 -12.91
N VAL A 156 1.36 -0.75 -11.76
CA VAL A 156 1.18 0.69 -11.51
C VAL A 156 2.01 1.51 -12.49
N VAL A 157 3.31 1.22 -12.64
CA VAL A 157 4.21 1.99 -13.53
C VAL A 157 3.84 1.80 -15.00
N SER A 158 3.48 0.59 -15.42
CA SER A 158 3.01 0.30 -16.80
C SER A 158 1.73 1.06 -17.15
N GLY A 159 0.93 1.42 -16.15
CA GLY A 159 -0.31 2.15 -16.31
C GLY A 159 -0.17 3.67 -16.20
N LEU A 160 1.05 4.21 -16.25
CA LEU A 160 1.34 5.65 -16.29
C LEU A 160 1.52 6.13 -17.73
N GLU A 161 1.23 7.40 -17.97
CA GLU A 161 1.42 8.05 -19.27
C GLU A 161 2.25 9.34 -19.11
N PRO A 162 3.40 9.47 -19.79
CA PRO A 162 4.03 8.45 -20.63
C PRO A 162 4.63 7.29 -19.82
N VAL A 163 4.71 6.10 -20.43
CA VAL A 163 5.43 4.97 -19.85
C VAL A 163 6.93 5.30 -19.75
N PRO A 164 7.59 5.10 -18.58
CA PRO A 164 9.00 5.42 -18.43
C PRO A 164 9.91 4.60 -19.35
N GLU A 165 10.91 5.25 -19.96
CA GLU A 165 11.81 4.63 -20.94
C GLU A 165 12.64 3.46 -20.39
N TRP A 166 12.89 3.43 -19.09
CA TRP A 166 13.64 2.36 -18.43
C TRP A 166 12.81 1.08 -18.26
N LEU A 167 11.47 1.17 -18.25
CA LEU A 167 10.60 0.05 -17.91
C LEU A 167 10.72 -1.13 -18.89
N PRO A 168 10.72 -0.95 -20.22
CA PRO A 168 10.85 -2.06 -21.16
C PRO A 168 12.10 -2.92 -20.92
N ALA A 169 13.22 -2.33 -20.55
CA ALA A 169 14.46 -3.07 -20.26
C ALA A 169 14.31 -3.95 -19.02
N VAL A 170 13.67 -3.44 -17.96
CA VAL A 170 13.38 -4.21 -16.74
C VAL A 170 12.45 -5.38 -17.03
N LEU A 171 11.36 -5.13 -17.78
CA LEU A 171 10.37 -6.17 -18.12
C LEU A 171 10.94 -7.26 -19.06
N ALA A 172 11.95 -6.92 -19.86
CA ALA A 172 12.63 -7.86 -20.73
C ALA A 172 13.63 -8.76 -19.97
N SER A 173 14.02 -8.42 -18.75
CA SER A 173 14.96 -9.24 -17.97
C SER A 173 14.34 -10.57 -17.54
N ALA A 174 15.12 -11.65 -17.64
CA ALA A 174 14.66 -12.99 -17.30
C ALA A 174 14.39 -13.12 -15.79
N GLU A 175 15.19 -12.44 -14.98
CA GLU A 175 15.08 -12.38 -13.53
C GLU A 175 13.73 -11.77 -13.11
N HIS A 176 13.36 -10.64 -13.70
CA HIS A 176 12.08 -9.99 -13.40
C HIS A 176 10.88 -10.81 -13.87
N GLN A 177 10.97 -11.41 -15.06
CA GLN A 177 9.93 -12.32 -15.55
C GLN A 177 9.75 -13.53 -14.64
N ALA A 178 10.84 -14.15 -14.19
CA ALA A 178 10.80 -15.27 -13.26
C ALA A 178 10.17 -14.86 -11.91
N LEU A 179 10.55 -13.69 -11.39
CA LEU A 179 10.00 -13.16 -10.15
C LEU A 179 8.49 -12.94 -10.26
N VAL A 180 8.01 -12.19 -11.25
CA VAL A 180 6.59 -11.89 -11.42
C VAL A 180 5.78 -13.14 -11.78
N SER A 181 6.35 -14.12 -12.49
CA SER A 181 5.67 -15.41 -12.75
C SER A 181 5.37 -16.22 -11.48
N SER A 182 6.04 -15.88 -10.37
CA SER A 182 5.82 -16.51 -9.06
C SER A 182 4.77 -15.78 -8.20
N ASP A 183 4.14 -14.71 -8.71
CA ASP A 183 3.08 -13.97 -8.02
C ASP A 183 1.77 -14.77 -8.02
N MET A 184 1.50 -15.47 -6.92
CA MET A 184 0.27 -16.24 -6.75
C MET A 184 -0.96 -15.38 -6.43
N ASP A 185 -0.75 -14.21 -5.83
CA ASP A 185 -1.81 -13.31 -5.36
C ASP A 185 -2.35 -12.40 -6.47
N SER A 186 -1.71 -12.41 -7.65
CA SER A 186 -2.00 -11.48 -8.74
C SER A 186 -1.92 -10.01 -8.27
N GLY A 187 -0.85 -9.66 -7.54
CA GLY A 187 -0.59 -8.32 -7.01
C GLY A 187 -0.77 -7.21 -8.04
N GLY A 188 -0.37 -7.45 -9.30
CA GLY A 188 -0.62 -6.53 -10.41
C GLY A 188 -2.11 -6.25 -10.66
N ASN A 189 -2.95 -7.30 -10.69
CA ASN A 189 -4.40 -7.16 -10.85
C ASN A 189 -5.07 -6.49 -9.65
N ILE A 190 -4.58 -6.77 -8.43
CA ILE A 190 -5.07 -6.11 -7.21
C ILE A 190 -4.81 -4.61 -7.30
N ALA A 191 -3.58 -4.19 -7.63
CA ALA A 191 -3.21 -2.78 -7.75
C ALA A 191 -4.08 -2.06 -8.80
N LEU A 192 -4.21 -2.62 -10.00
CA LEU A 192 -5.00 -2.00 -11.08
C LEU A 192 -6.49 -1.87 -10.72
N ARG A 193 -7.11 -2.93 -10.19
CA ARG A 193 -8.52 -2.89 -9.77
C ARG A 193 -8.74 -1.91 -8.63
N TRP A 194 -7.82 -1.87 -7.66
CA TRP A 194 -7.92 -0.96 -6.54
C TRP A 194 -7.78 0.49 -6.99
N ARG A 195 -6.83 0.81 -7.89
CA ARG A 195 -6.70 2.14 -8.52
C ARG A 195 -7.98 2.59 -9.21
N GLN A 196 -8.55 1.73 -10.07
CA GLN A 196 -9.80 2.04 -10.78
C GLN A 196 -10.97 2.31 -9.82
N ARG A 197 -11.08 1.52 -8.74
CA ARG A 197 -12.14 1.70 -7.74
C ARG A 197 -11.93 2.95 -6.90
N LEU A 198 -10.67 3.26 -6.55
CA LEU A 198 -10.33 4.51 -5.89
C LEU A 198 -10.73 5.72 -6.74
N ASP A 199 -10.44 5.69 -8.05
CA ASP A 199 -10.88 6.75 -8.98
C ASP A 199 -12.41 6.93 -8.98
N LEU A 200 -13.16 5.83 -8.99
CA LEU A 200 -14.63 5.86 -8.92
C LEU A 200 -15.13 6.45 -7.60
N VAL A 201 -14.56 6.03 -6.47
CA VAL A 201 -14.91 6.57 -5.14
C VAL A 201 -14.63 8.07 -5.09
N GLU A 202 -13.48 8.51 -5.59
CA GLU A 202 -13.14 9.94 -5.63
C GLU A 202 -14.09 10.75 -6.52
N GLN A 203 -14.55 10.20 -7.64
CA GLN A 203 -15.56 10.83 -8.49
C GLN A 203 -16.90 10.95 -7.76
N LEU A 204 -17.36 9.88 -7.10
CA LEU A 204 -18.60 9.88 -6.32
C LEU A 204 -18.59 10.86 -5.16
N MET A 205 -17.41 11.13 -4.57
CA MET A 205 -17.28 12.08 -3.47
C MET A 205 -17.22 13.55 -3.92
N ARG A 206 -17.06 13.83 -5.22
CA ARG A 206 -17.02 15.20 -5.78
C ARG A 206 -18.37 15.67 -6.32
N GLY A 207 -19.28 14.74 -6.62
CA GLY A 207 -20.66 15.02 -7.07
C GLY A 207 -21.60 15.19 -5.89
#